data_AF-A0A2W4K4J6-F1
#
_entry.id   AF-A0A2W4K4J6-F1
#
_cell.length_a   1.000
_cell.length_b   1.000
_cell.length_c   1.000
_cell.angle_alpha   90.00
_cell.angle_beta   90.00
_cell.angle_gamma   90.00
#
_symmetry.space_group_name_H-M   'P 1'
#
loop_
_entity.id
_entity.type
_entity.pdbx_description
1 polymer ?
#
loop_
_entity_poly.entity_id
_entity_poly.type
_entity_poly.pdbx_seq_one_letter_code
_entity_poly.pdbx_strand_id
1 'polypeptide(L)'
;MDENRILSQEEINELLAKSFPQKGGGEDLSQEEKDTLGEIGNISIGTSATTLYTLLRNRVVITTPNVTVTTIDELQKKFTIPFIAVMVDYTEGIEGSTILIIKEDDAKIIADLMMGGDGTNTDVELDELRLSAVGEAMNQMMGSSATSLSTMLKRNINISPPRLKRVRFGVESLRIIFR
;
A
#
# COMPACT_ATOMS: atom_id res chain seq x y z
N MET A 1 58.43 22.29 -5.44
CA MET A 1 57.17 22.82 -5.97
C MET A 1 56.65 21.71 -6.84
N ASP A 2 55.89 20.79 -6.25
CA ASP A 2 55.38 19.65 -7.03
C ASP A 2 53.96 19.93 -7.47
N GLU A 3 53.80 19.69 -8.76
CA GLU A 3 52.77 20.16 -9.65
C GLU A 3 51.39 19.66 -9.28
N ASN A 4 50.38 20.43 -9.70
CA ASN A 4 48.97 20.02 -9.74
C ASN A 4 48.84 18.61 -10.35
N ARG A 5 48.80 17.59 -9.50
CA ARG A 5 48.49 16.22 -9.89
C ARG A 5 47.05 16.19 -10.36
N ILE A 6 46.84 16.18 -11.67
CA ILE A 6 45.53 15.96 -12.27
C ILE A 6 45.09 14.56 -11.85
N LEU A 7 44.04 14.50 -11.02
CA LEU A 7 43.46 13.25 -10.57
C LEU A 7 42.91 12.49 -11.78
N SER A 8 43.15 11.19 -11.83
CA SER A 8 42.54 10.33 -12.83
C SER A 8 41.01 10.33 -12.66
N GLN A 9 40.27 10.04 -13.74
CA GLN A 9 38.81 10.00 -13.68
C GLN A 9 38.31 8.95 -12.68
N GLU A 10 39.07 7.89 -12.44
CA GLU A 10 38.82 6.86 -11.42
C GLU A 10 39.01 7.40 -10.01
N GLU A 11 40.10 8.13 -9.73
CA GLU A 11 40.31 8.80 -8.44
C GLU A 11 39.26 9.89 -8.17
N ILE A 12 38.83 10.63 -9.21
CA ILE A 12 37.74 11.61 -9.11
C ILE A 12 36.43 10.90 -8.74
N ASN A 13 36.12 9.76 -9.37
CA ASN A 13 34.92 9.00 -9.09
C ASN A 13 34.94 8.39 -7.68
N GLU A 14 36.09 7.90 -7.20
CA GLU A 14 36.25 7.42 -5.83
C GLU A 14 36.11 8.54 -4.79
N LEU A 15 36.67 9.72 -5.07
CA LEU A 15 36.50 10.90 -4.22
C LEU A 15 35.04 11.38 -4.21
N LEU A 16 34.36 11.41 -5.35
CA LEU A 16 32.94 11.76 -5.42
C LEU A 16 32.09 10.76 -4.64
N ALA A 17 32.37 9.46 -4.74
CA ALA A 17 31.67 8.42 -4.00
C ALA A 17 31.91 8.48 -2.48
N LYS A 18 33.06 9.00 -2.03
CA LYS A 18 33.38 9.22 -0.61
C LYS A 18 32.84 10.54 -0.06
N SER A 19 32.79 11.60 -0.88
CA SER A 19 32.33 12.94 -0.47
C SER A 19 30.81 13.10 -0.52
N PHE A 20 30.15 12.36 -1.40
CA PHE A 20 28.70 12.22 -1.40
C PHE A 20 28.39 10.81 -0.90
N PRO A 21 28.03 10.63 0.39
CA PRO A 21 27.41 9.37 0.76
C PRO A 21 26.22 9.21 -0.18
N GLN A 22 26.22 8.14 -0.99
CA GLN A 22 25.01 7.76 -1.67
C GLN A 22 23.95 7.61 -0.57
N LYS A 23 23.03 8.57 -0.48
CA LYS A 23 21.76 8.41 0.24
C LYS A 23 20.94 7.39 -0.54
N GLY A 24 21.39 6.14 -0.46
CA GLY A 24 20.73 4.94 -0.96
C GLY A 24 20.46 3.94 0.16
N GLY A 25 20.50 4.39 1.42
CA GLY A 25 20.01 3.63 2.56
C GLY A 25 18.68 4.23 3.00
N GLY A 26 17.57 3.60 2.61
CA GLY A 26 16.40 3.67 3.47
C GLY A 26 16.82 3.06 4.80
N GLU A 27 16.61 3.76 5.91
CA GLU A 27 16.85 3.20 7.23
C GLU A 27 16.05 1.89 7.33
N ASP A 28 16.77 0.78 7.41
CA ASP A 28 16.16 -0.53 7.53
C ASP A 28 15.52 -0.57 8.91
N LEU A 29 14.19 -0.73 8.97
CA LEU A 29 13.47 -0.72 10.24
C LEU A 29 14.04 -1.83 11.14
N SER A 30 14.30 -1.47 12.40
CA SER A 30 14.68 -2.42 13.43
C SER A 30 13.59 -3.47 13.63
N GLN A 31 13.93 -4.59 14.24
CA GLN A 31 12.95 -5.63 14.52
C GLN A 31 11.85 -5.13 15.45
N GLU A 32 12.20 -4.31 16.45
CA GLU A 32 11.25 -3.70 17.38
C GLU A 32 10.27 -2.75 16.66
N GLU A 33 10.74 -1.96 15.70
CA GLU A 33 9.88 -1.10 14.88
C GLU A 33 8.96 -1.93 13.96
N LYS A 34 9.47 -3.00 13.35
CA LYS A 34 8.66 -3.92 12.52
C LYS A 34 7.57 -4.60 13.35
N ASP A 35 7.91 -5.06 14.55
CA ASP A 35 6.95 -5.69 15.47
C ASP A 35 5.90 -4.69 15.93
N THR A 36 6.31 -3.47 16.28
CA THR A 36 5.41 -2.37 16.65
C THR A 36 4.44 -2.03 15.53
N LEU A 37 4.93 -1.89 14.29
CA LEU A 37 4.09 -1.67 13.12
C LEU A 37 3.14 -2.85 12.85
N GLY A 38 3.60 -4.07 13.11
CA GLY A 38 2.78 -5.28 13.00
C GLY A 38 1.62 -5.27 13.99
N GLU A 39 1.86 -4.86 15.24
CA GLU A 39 0.83 -4.75 16.27
C GLU A 39 -0.19 -3.64 15.95
N ILE A 40 0.30 -2.45 15.55
CA ILE A 40 -0.55 -1.35 15.09
C ILE A 40 -1.40 -1.79 13.90
N GLY A 41 -0.78 -2.46 12.92
CA GLY A 41 -1.46 -3.00 11.74
C GLY A 41 -2.52 -4.01 12.12
N ASN A 42 -2.21 -4.96 13.01
CA ASN A 42 -3.14 -5.98 13.46
C ASN A 42 -4.39 -5.38 14.13
N ILE A 43 -4.23 -4.37 14.98
CA ILE A 43 -5.38 -3.73 15.63
C ILE A 43 -6.17 -2.87 14.63
N SER A 44 -5.49 -2.04 13.82
CA SER A 44 -6.13 -1.16 12.84
C SER A 44 -6.92 -1.95 11.79
N ILE A 45 -6.33 -3.03 11.28
CA ILE A 45 -6.97 -3.93 10.31
C ILE A 45 -8.05 -4.81 10.99
N GLY A 46 -7.92 -5.10 12.29
CA GLY A 46 -8.98 -5.76 13.05
C GLY A 46 -10.28 -4.96 13.08
N THR A 47 -10.20 -3.64 13.27
CA THR A 47 -11.38 -2.75 13.19
C THR A 47 -11.97 -2.71 11.78
N SER A 48 -11.09 -2.71 10.78
CA SER A 48 -11.44 -2.78 9.35
C SER A 48 -12.22 -4.04 8.99
N ALA A 49 -11.86 -5.20 9.55
CA ALA A 49 -12.57 -6.47 9.35
C ALA A 49 -14.04 -6.38 9.83
N THR A 50 -14.29 -5.67 10.92
CA THR A 50 -15.65 -5.46 11.46
C THR A 50 -16.50 -4.58 10.53
N THR A 51 -15.89 -3.57 9.93
CA THR A 51 -16.53 -2.71 8.93
C THR A 51 -16.88 -3.52 7.68
N LEU A 52 -15.93 -4.31 7.15
CA LEU A 52 -16.20 -5.20 6.02
C LEU A 52 -17.25 -6.27 6.34
N TYR A 53 -17.27 -6.82 7.56
CA TYR A 53 -18.32 -7.75 7.99
C TYR A 53 -19.72 -7.14 7.84
N THR A 54 -19.86 -5.88 8.27
CA THR A 54 -21.15 -5.16 8.22
C THR A 54 -21.59 -4.92 6.77
N LEU A 55 -20.65 -4.55 5.90
CA LEU A 55 -20.89 -4.28 4.49
C LEU A 55 -21.20 -5.53 3.68
N LEU A 56 -20.37 -6.56 3.82
CA LEU A 56 -20.43 -7.79 3.02
C LEU A 56 -21.43 -8.81 3.60
N ARG A 57 -21.96 -8.54 4.80
CA ARG A 57 -22.86 -9.43 5.56
C ARG A 57 -22.31 -10.85 5.71
N ASN A 58 -20.99 -10.96 5.73
CA ASN A 58 -20.27 -12.21 5.77
C ASN A 58 -19.10 -12.10 6.74
N ARG A 59 -18.76 -13.22 7.39
CA ARG A 59 -17.67 -13.27 8.36
C ARG A 59 -16.33 -12.97 7.68
N VAL A 60 -15.78 -11.80 7.97
CA VAL A 60 -14.42 -11.42 7.55
C VAL A 60 -13.47 -11.64 8.73
N VAL A 61 -12.41 -12.40 8.50
CA VAL A 61 -11.33 -12.61 9.46
C VAL A 61 -10.05 -12.15 8.81
N ILE A 62 -9.37 -11.18 9.40
CA ILE A 62 -8.05 -10.74 8.96
C ILE A 62 -7.02 -11.18 10.00
N THR A 63 -6.00 -11.90 9.55
CA THR A 63 -4.93 -12.44 10.39
C THR A 63 -3.78 -11.46 10.52
N THR A 64 -2.84 -11.76 11.42
CA THR A 64 -1.67 -10.94 11.67
C THR A 64 -0.83 -10.75 10.40
N PRO A 65 -0.54 -9.49 10.01
CA PRO A 65 0.26 -9.20 8.82
C PRO A 65 1.75 -9.45 9.07
N ASN A 66 2.52 -9.68 8.00
CA ASN A 66 3.98 -9.63 8.04
C ASN A 66 4.45 -8.25 7.56
N VAL A 67 5.41 -7.65 8.27
CA VAL A 67 5.94 -6.32 7.96
C VAL A 67 7.32 -6.45 7.31
N THR A 68 7.47 -5.84 6.13
CA THR A 68 8.74 -5.81 5.40
C THR A 68 8.94 -4.43 4.76
N VAL A 69 10.16 -3.90 4.85
CA VAL A 69 10.56 -2.75 4.04
C VAL A 69 10.81 -3.24 2.61
N THR A 70 10.26 -2.54 1.62
CA THR A 70 10.42 -2.91 0.20
C THR A 70 10.36 -1.65 -0.67
N THR A 71 10.83 -1.78 -1.91
CA THR A 71 10.74 -0.72 -2.91
C THR A 71 9.59 -0.95 -3.88
N ILE A 72 9.16 0.11 -4.58
CA ILE A 72 8.17 -0.01 -5.66
C ILE A 72 8.66 -1.03 -6.71
N ASP A 73 9.93 -0.98 -7.09
CA ASP A 73 10.48 -1.87 -8.13
C ASP A 73 10.49 -3.35 -7.69
N GLU A 74 10.70 -3.64 -6.40
CA GLU A 74 10.56 -4.99 -5.84
C GLU A 74 9.10 -5.43 -5.78
N LEU A 75 8.20 -4.54 -5.40
CA LEU A 75 6.77 -4.79 -5.39
C LEU A 75 6.27 -5.15 -6.80
N GLN A 76 6.76 -4.46 -7.83
CA GLN A 76 6.45 -4.76 -9.23
C GLN A 76 6.91 -6.15 -9.68
N LYS A 77 8.02 -6.66 -9.15
CA LYS A 77 8.54 -7.98 -9.49
C LYS A 77 7.76 -9.10 -8.79
N LYS A 78 7.24 -8.84 -7.59
CA LYS A 78 6.58 -9.84 -6.73
C LYS A 78 5.15 -10.15 -7.15
N PHE A 79 4.45 -9.16 -7.68
CA PHE A 79 3.07 -9.31 -8.13
C PHE A 79 3.04 -9.28 -9.65
N THR A 80 2.52 -10.33 -10.30
CA THR A 80 2.50 -10.46 -11.78
C THR A 80 1.10 -10.65 -12.34
N ILE A 81 0.12 -10.93 -11.49
CA ILE A 81 -1.29 -11.08 -11.83
C ILE A 81 -2.00 -9.73 -11.88
N PRO A 82 -3.12 -9.59 -12.61
CA PRO A 82 -3.95 -8.40 -12.54
C PRO A 82 -4.47 -8.19 -11.11
N PHE A 83 -4.52 -6.93 -10.70
CA PHE A 83 -4.93 -6.53 -9.36
C PHE A 83 -5.65 -5.20 -9.39
N ILE A 84 -6.44 -4.98 -8.35
CA ILE A 84 -7.06 -3.70 -8.04
C ILE A 84 -6.20 -3.02 -6.99
N ALA A 85 -5.72 -1.82 -7.32
CA ALA A 85 -5.04 -0.93 -6.39
C ALA A 85 -6.03 0.12 -5.89
N VAL A 86 -6.15 0.25 -4.57
CA VAL A 86 -6.90 1.31 -3.91
C VAL A 86 -5.90 2.17 -3.14
N MET A 87 -5.87 3.46 -3.44
CA MET A 87 -4.93 4.40 -2.85
C MET A 87 -5.68 5.53 -2.13
N VAL A 88 -5.23 5.86 -0.94
CA VAL A 88 -5.68 7.04 -0.18
C VAL A 88 -4.47 7.83 0.30
N ASP A 89 -4.56 9.15 0.23
CA ASP A 89 -3.54 10.04 0.79
C ASP A 89 -3.94 10.44 2.20
N TYR A 90 -2.97 10.53 3.11
CA TYR A 90 -3.18 11.17 4.39
C TYR A 90 -3.24 12.69 4.19
N THR A 91 -4.35 13.30 4.61
CA THR A 91 -4.59 14.75 4.47
C THR A 91 -4.34 15.50 5.78
N GLU A 92 -4.30 14.78 6.90
CA GLU A 92 -3.96 15.31 8.22
C GLU A 92 -3.25 14.23 9.05
N GLY A 93 -2.35 14.64 9.92
CA GLY A 93 -1.74 13.77 10.94
C GLY A 93 -0.54 12.95 10.47
N ILE A 94 -0.58 12.40 9.25
CA ILE A 94 0.53 11.64 8.67
C ILE A 94 0.80 12.19 7.27
N GLU A 95 2.04 12.09 6.81
CA GLU A 95 2.41 12.42 5.43
C GLU A 95 2.60 11.15 4.61
N GLY A 96 2.10 11.15 3.38
CA GLY A 96 2.22 10.04 2.44
C GLY A 96 0.87 9.40 2.10
N SER A 97 0.94 8.21 1.52
CA SER A 97 -0.21 7.49 0.99
C SER A 97 -0.22 6.04 1.42
N THR A 98 -1.41 5.49 1.62
CA THR A 98 -1.63 4.07 1.83
C THR A 98 -2.17 3.44 0.56
N ILE A 99 -1.58 2.32 0.15
CA ILE A 99 -2.10 1.49 -0.94
C ILE A 99 -2.54 0.15 -0.40
N LEU A 100 -3.73 -0.26 -0.79
CA LEU A 100 -4.20 -1.63 -0.71
C LEU A 100 -4.19 -2.26 -2.10
N ILE A 101 -3.57 -3.44 -2.22
CA ILE A 101 -3.52 -4.23 -3.45
C ILE A 101 -4.31 -5.52 -3.22
N ILE A 102 -5.29 -5.77 -4.07
CA ILE A 102 -6.16 -6.94 -4.01
C ILE A 102 -6.14 -7.64 -5.35
N LYS A 103 -6.11 -8.98 -5.36
CA LYS A 103 -6.20 -9.74 -6.61
C LYS A 103 -7.53 -9.45 -7.29
N GLU A 104 -7.55 -9.49 -8.61
CA GLU A 104 -8.79 -9.26 -9.33
C GLU A 104 -9.91 -10.23 -8.92
N ASP A 105 -9.58 -11.51 -8.72
CA ASP A 105 -10.55 -12.53 -8.30
C ASP A 105 -11.15 -12.24 -6.92
N ASP A 106 -10.32 -11.81 -5.96
CA ASP A 106 -10.79 -11.43 -4.62
C ASP A 106 -11.68 -10.18 -4.68
N ALA A 107 -11.36 -9.23 -5.56
CA ALA A 107 -12.20 -8.05 -5.79
C ALA A 107 -13.56 -8.41 -6.40
N LYS A 108 -13.64 -9.43 -7.26
CA LYS A 108 -14.91 -9.94 -7.81
C LYS A 108 -15.80 -10.54 -6.72
N ILE A 109 -15.23 -11.31 -5.80
CA ILE A 109 -15.94 -11.86 -4.64
C ILE A 109 -16.54 -10.73 -3.79
N ILE A 110 -15.73 -9.71 -3.49
CA ILE A 110 -16.18 -8.52 -2.73
C ILE A 110 -17.30 -7.78 -3.47
N ALA A 111 -17.16 -7.59 -4.78
CA ALA A 111 -18.16 -6.93 -5.60
C ALA A 111 -19.51 -7.66 -5.56
N ASP A 112 -19.50 -8.98 -5.74
CA ASP A 112 -20.72 -9.79 -5.72
C ASP A 112 -21.43 -9.70 -4.36
N LEU A 113 -20.68 -9.83 -3.26
CA LEU A 113 -21.20 -9.67 -1.90
C LEU A 113 -21.82 -8.28 -1.66
N MET A 114 -21.15 -7.22 -2.12
CA MET A 114 -21.66 -5.84 -2.04
C MET A 114 -22.93 -5.63 -2.85
N MET A 115 -23.09 -6.37 -3.95
CA MET A 115 -24.29 -6.34 -4.80
C MET A 115 -25.41 -7.27 -4.30
N GLY A 116 -25.21 -7.93 -3.15
CA GLY A 116 -26.20 -8.81 -2.51
C GLY A 116 -26.14 -10.26 -2.97
N GLY A 117 -25.09 -10.66 -3.69
CA GLY A 117 -24.80 -12.05 -4.03
C GLY A 117 -24.19 -12.83 -2.85
N ASP A 118 -23.74 -14.06 -3.14
CA ASP A 118 -23.15 -14.98 -2.16
C ASP A 118 -21.62 -15.10 -2.29
N GLY A 119 -21.01 -14.34 -3.19
CA GLY A 119 -19.58 -14.33 -3.46
C GLY A 119 -19.13 -15.37 -4.48
N THR A 120 -20.06 -16.12 -5.09
CA THR A 120 -19.71 -17.18 -6.06
C THR A 120 -19.71 -16.70 -7.50
N ASN A 121 -20.44 -15.62 -7.82
CA ASN A 121 -20.54 -15.08 -9.16
C ASN A 121 -19.30 -14.25 -9.54
N THR A 122 -18.21 -14.95 -9.85
CA THR A 122 -16.88 -14.38 -10.09
C THR A 122 -16.40 -14.52 -11.54
N ASP A 123 -17.18 -15.17 -12.42
CA ASP A 123 -16.89 -15.26 -13.86
C ASP A 123 -17.24 -13.96 -14.61
N VAL A 124 -17.76 -12.96 -13.91
CA VAL A 124 -18.10 -11.64 -14.46
C VAL A 124 -16.91 -10.68 -14.40
N GLU A 125 -16.81 -9.81 -15.41
CA GLU A 125 -15.81 -8.74 -15.42
C GLU A 125 -16.12 -7.68 -14.36
N LEU A 126 -15.06 -7.06 -13.81
CA LEU A 126 -15.18 -5.87 -12.98
C LEU A 126 -15.46 -4.65 -13.86
N ASP A 127 -16.74 -4.46 -14.20
CA ASP A 127 -17.27 -3.24 -14.80
C ASP A 127 -17.20 -2.04 -13.82
N GLU A 128 -17.55 -0.85 -14.30
CA GLU A 128 -17.50 0.37 -13.48
C GLU A 128 -18.34 0.26 -12.20
N LEU A 129 -19.52 -0.38 -12.27
CA LEU A 129 -20.41 -0.54 -11.13
C LEU A 129 -19.77 -1.45 -10.06
N ARG A 130 -19.23 -2.60 -10.47
CA ARG A 130 -18.53 -3.52 -9.56
C ARG A 130 -17.27 -2.90 -8.98
N LEU A 131 -16.50 -2.17 -9.79
CA LEU A 131 -15.34 -1.41 -9.29
C LEU A 131 -15.73 -0.36 -8.26
N SER A 132 -16.84 0.36 -8.47
CA SER A 132 -17.36 1.30 -7.47
C SER A 132 -17.79 0.59 -6.19
N ALA A 133 -18.43 -0.57 -6.28
CA ALA A 133 -18.82 -1.36 -5.10
C ALA A 133 -17.61 -1.80 -4.27
N VAL A 134 -16.55 -2.30 -4.93
CA VAL A 134 -15.28 -2.64 -4.27
C VAL A 134 -14.64 -1.39 -3.67
N GLY A 135 -14.62 -0.28 -4.40
CA GLY A 135 -14.10 1.00 -3.93
C GLY A 135 -14.78 1.51 -2.68
N GLU A 136 -16.11 1.43 -2.62
CA GLU A 136 -16.87 1.83 -1.44
C GLU A 136 -16.55 0.95 -0.23
N ALA A 137 -16.47 -0.37 -0.43
CA ALA A 137 -16.11 -1.29 0.64
C ALA A 137 -14.72 -0.99 1.19
N MET A 138 -13.75 -0.74 0.31
CA MET A 138 -12.38 -0.42 0.71
C MET A 138 -12.26 0.99 1.30
N ASN A 139 -13.06 1.95 0.84
CA ASN A 139 -13.11 3.30 1.39
C ASN A 139 -13.51 3.28 2.87
N GLN A 140 -14.61 2.59 3.18
CA GLN A 140 -15.08 2.47 4.56
C GLN A 140 -14.10 1.70 5.42
N MET A 141 -13.48 0.65 4.86
CA MET A 141 -12.42 -0.10 5.52
C MET A 141 -11.23 0.82 5.89
N MET A 142 -10.69 1.57 4.93
CA MET A 142 -9.56 2.48 5.15
C MET A 142 -9.89 3.63 6.10
N GLY A 143 -11.11 4.17 6.05
CA GLY A 143 -11.58 5.20 6.98
C GLY A 143 -11.65 4.69 8.42
N SER A 144 -12.15 3.45 8.61
CA SER A 144 -12.14 2.78 9.91
C SER A 144 -10.70 2.54 10.41
N SER A 145 -9.80 2.08 9.54
CA SER A 145 -8.36 1.95 9.84
C SER A 145 -7.73 3.27 10.27
N ALA A 146 -7.97 4.37 9.54
CA ALA A 146 -7.44 5.70 9.84
C ALA A 146 -7.95 6.23 11.19
N THR A 147 -9.22 5.99 11.52
CA THR A 147 -9.81 6.34 12.82
C THR A 147 -9.17 5.55 13.97
N SER A 148 -8.90 4.26 13.73
CA SER A 148 -8.20 3.40 14.69
C SER A 148 -6.77 3.91 14.95
N LEU A 149 -6.03 4.25 13.87
CA LEU A 149 -4.70 4.85 13.96
C LEU A 149 -4.72 6.19 14.69
N SER A 150 -5.74 7.02 14.44
CA SER A 150 -5.91 8.31 15.10
C SER A 150 -6.01 8.16 16.63
N THR A 151 -6.77 7.16 17.07
CA THR A 151 -6.96 6.83 18.49
C THR A 151 -5.65 6.33 19.13
N MET A 152 -4.92 5.44 18.45
CA MET A 152 -3.65 4.89 18.95
C MET A 152 -2.57 5.96 19.07
N LEU A 153 -2.40 6.75 18.01
CA LEU A 153 -1.35 7.78 17.92
C LEU A 153 -1.75 9.08 18.64
N LYS A 154 -2.97 9.15 19.18
CA LYS A 154 -3.54 10.34 19.85
C LYS A 154 -3.39 11.60 18.99
N ARG A 155 -3.59 11.44 17.68
CA ARG A 155 -3.41 12.48 16.67
C ARG A 155 -4.54 12.38 15.67
N ASN A 156 -5.10 13.50 15.25
CA ASN A 156 -6.11 13.49 14.18
C ASN A 156 -5.47 12.98 12.88
N ILE A 157 -6.06 11.94 12.30
CA ILE A 157 -5.62 11.37 11.03
C ILE A 157 -6.83 11.36 10.10
N ASN A 158 -6.69 12.07 8.99
CA ASN A 158 -7.69 12.12 7.93
C ASN A 158 -7.12 11.58 6.62
N ILE A 159 -7.98 11.04 5.77
CA ILE A 159 -7.62 10.48 4.47
C ILE A 159 -8.44 11.13 3.35
N SER A 160 -7.88 11.14 2.14
CA SER A 160 -8.59 11.54 0.93
C SER A 160 -9.62 10.48 0.51
N PRO A 161 -10.58 10.83 -0.38
CA PRO A 161 -11.32 9.82 -1.13
C PRO A 161 -10.36 8.86 -1.87
N PRO A 162 -10.74 7.58 -2.07
CA PRO A 162 -9.86 6.60 -2.65
C PRO A 162 -9.75 6.76 -4.16
N ARG A 163 -8.54 6.51 -4.67
CA ARG A 163 -8.27 6.33 -6.09
C ARG A 163 -8.18 4.85 -6.40
N LEU A 164 -9.05 4.37 -7.28
CA LEU A 164 -9.05 2.98 -7.73
C LEU A 164 -8.42 2.84 -9.10
N LYS A 165 -7.56 1.85 -9.27
CA LYS A 165 -6.98 1.50 -10.56
C LYS A 165 -6.89 -0.02 -10.74
N ARG A 166 -7.37 -0.52 -11.88
CA ARG A 166 -7.05 -1.88 -12.34
C ARG A 166 -5.67 -1.85 -12.98
N VAL A 167 -4.77 -2.72 -12.53
CA VAL A 167 -3.36 -2.69 -12.92
C VAL A 167 -2.94 -4.05 -13.44
N ARG A 168 -2.19 -4.04 -14.55
CA ARG A 168 -1.58 -5.23 -15.16
C ARG A 168 -0.07 -5.04 -15.23
N PHE A 169 0.69 -5.82 -14.47
CA PHE A 169 2.15 -5.74 -14.48
C PHE A 169 2.71 -6.18 -15.84
N GLY A 170 3.73 -5.47 -16.33
CA GLY A 170 4.34 -5.68 -17.66
C GLY A 170 3.91 -4.67 -18.72
N VAL A 171 2.79 -3.96 -18.51
CA VAL A 171 2.29 -2.90 -19.41
C VAL A 171 2.28 -1.53 -18.73
N GLU A 172 2.02 -1.48 -17.42
CA GLU A 172 1.99 -0.23 -16.65
C GLU A 172 2.97 -0.26 -15.47
N SER A 173 3.60 0.89 -15.18
CA SER A 173 4.47 1.05 -14.01
C SER A 173 3.66 1.46 -12.79
N LEU A 174 3.90 0.80 -11.63
CA LEU A 174 3.33 1.23 -10.34
C LEU A 174 3.67 2.69 -10.05
N ARG A 175 4.81 3.17 -10.55
CA ARG A 175 5.23 4.58 -10.43
C ARG A 175 4.22 5.58 -10.98
N ILE A 176 3.32 5.17 -11.88
CA ILE A 176 2.23 6.00 -12.39
C ILE A 176 1.11 6.14 -11.35
N ILE A 177 0.94 5.16 -10.48
CA ILE A 177 -0.07 5.17 -9.42
C ILE A 177 0.40 6.01 -8.24
N PHE A 178 1.69 5.92 -7.90
CA PHE A 178 2.34 6.68 -6.82
C PHE A 178 2.76 8.12 -7.22
N ARG A 179 2.18 8.69 -8.27
CA ARG A 179 2.52 10.02 -8.79
C ARG A 179 1.43 11.04 -8.54
#